data_AF-F2SWW5-F1
#
_entry.id   AF-F2SWW5-F1
#
_cell.length_a   1.000
_cell.length_b   1.000
_cell.length_c   1.000
_cell.angle_alpha   90.00
_cell.angle_beta   90.00
_cell.angle_gamma   90.00
#
_symmetry.space_group_name_H-M   'P 1'
#
loop_
_entity.id
_entity.type
_entity.pdbx_description
1 polymer ?
#
loop_
_entity_poly.entity_id
_entity_poly.type
_entity_poly.pdbx_seq_one_letter_code
_entity_poly.pdbx_strand_id
1 'polypeptide(L)'
;MAFGVLFDFTLNSNVSKVIKAADLVQESWFIDAVKTPKPVDLFIIFGHTPARSDDKFPTLRTLRQKIQELRPGVPIQAFGGHNHIRDFVVYDETSTALGSGRYCETLGWLSMTGIKSRTFRGSMKPRGVPNPTRRAIKGNATTSTQPDHHPQRGLDLRYSRRYLDWNRLTFAYHASKSQDRQFDTQKGLKITHDITDARKQLNTSTVLGCVPETYCMSCVPFEAKNNIYQVVIDMLAKVVVKEDRADKPRLLLLNTGSVRFDLVKGPFTKDDEYIVYPFKNQFQYLPDVPYSIAKDLLDALNKGPYQRRSEEYYPMPPQLGTDEVCANPSPEFVQLKRREAPQPYKPITRRTIDSSMLYPGYVTSDDFGLDGDDTPHSKIPYFKVPIDIQANASFPTNGSMPAVVDLAFVDYIGAKYVIPALNKLGGKYSADDIQSYKDFGSSSFLREYAHKFWQEGLPNCTAN
;
A
#
# COMPACT_ATOMS: atom_id res chain seq x y z
N MET A 1 9.40 9.98 23.67
CA MET A 1 10.28 8.82 23.39
C MET A 1 9.78 8.15 22.12
N ALA A 2 10.65 7.56 21.30
CA ALA A 2 10.20 6.92 20.07
C ALA A 2 10.82 5.52 19.86
N PHE A 3 10.06 4.61 19.28
CA PHE A 3 10.49 3.26 18.90
C PHE A 3 10.19 3.01 17.42
N GLY A 4 11.15 2.40 16.72
CA GLY A 4 11.05 1.96 15.33
C GLY A 4 10.85 0.44 15.26
N VAL A 5 9.77 -0.05 14.67
CA VAL A 5 9.50 -1.51 14.59
C VAL A 5 9.07 -1.99 13.20
N LEU A 6 9.48 -3.20 12.83
CA LEU A 6 8.99 -3.91 11.66
C LEU A 6 7.85 -4.85 12.08
N PHE A 7 6.95 -5.19 11.16
CA PHE A 7 6.06 -6.35 11.36
C PHE A 7 6.87 -7.65 11.54
N ASP A 8 6.20 -8.76 11.85
CA ASP A 8 6.81 -10.09 11.99
C ASP A 8 7.25 -10.67 10.63
N PHE A 9 8.20 -9.98 9.99
CA PHE A 9 8.73 -10.29 8.68
C PHE A 9 9.68 -11.49 8.75
N THR A 10 9.49 -12.44 7.83
CA THR A 10 10.20 -13.73 7.83
C THR A 10 10.99 -13.99 6.55
N LEU A 11 11.05 -13.02 5.62
CA LEU A 11 11.74 -13.17 4.32
C LEU A 11 12.99 -12.28 4.25
N ASN A 12 13.61 -11.99 5.38
CA ASN A 12 14.87 -11.25 5.43
C ASN A 12 16.04 -12.14 4.98
N SER A 13 17.09 -11.53 4.44
CA SER A 13 18.33 -12.26 4.11
C SER A 13 19.08 -12.70 5.37
N ASN A 14 19.99 -13.65 5.21
CA ASN A 14 20.83 -14.21 6.29
C ASN A 14 21.78 -13.19 6.96
N VAL A 15 21.98 -12.00 6.36
CA VAL A 15 22.80 -10.92 6.94
C VAL A 15 22.02 -10.01 7.89
N SER A 16 20.73 -10.24 8.09
CA SER A 16 19.92 -9.49 9.06
C SER A 16 19.12 -10.44 9.94
N LYS A 17 18.68 -9.93 11.10
CA LYS A 17 17.81 -10.64 12.02
C LYS A 17 16.63 -9.75 12.36
N VAL A 18 15.42 -10.25 12.13
CA VAL A 18 14.19 -9.60 12.59
C VAL A 18 13.81 -10.21 13.93
N ILE A 19 13.71 -9.36 14.95
CA ILE A 19 13.24 -9.75 16.29
C ILE A 19 11.75 -9.41 16.35
N LYS A 20 10.91 -10.39 16.69
CA LYS A 20 9.47 -10.17 16.79
C LYS A 20 9.18 -9.21 17.92
N ALA A 21 8.08 -8.45 17.80
CA ALA A 21 7.66 -7.53 18.84
C ALA A 21 7.48 -8.23 20.20
N ALA A 22 6.99 -9.47 20.21
CA ALA A 22 6.80 -10.26 21.42
C ALA A 22 8.10 -10.53 22.18
N ASP A 23 9.22 -10.67 21.48
CA ASP A 23 10.54 -10.91 22.07
C ASP A 23 11.21 -9.58 22.43
N LEU A 24 11.15 -8.59 21.52
CA LEU A 24 11.74 -7.26 21.70
C LEU A 24 11.28 -6.59 23.00
N VAL A 25 9.98 -6.69 23.31
CA VAL A 25 9.41 -6.04 24.50
C VAL A 25 9.85 -6.65 25.83
N GLN A 26 10.55 -7.81 25.78
CA GLN A 26 11.15 -8.47 26.94
C GLN A 26 12.63 -8.11 27.11
N GLU A 27 13.26 -7.47 26.13
CA GLU A 27 14.68 -7.13 26.21
C GLU A 27 14.92 -6.03 27.25
N SER A 28 16.03 -6.17 28.00
CA SER A 28 16.36 -5.25 29.09
C SER A 28 16.46 -3.80 28.62
N TRP A 29 17.09 -3.55 27.47
CA TRP A 29 17.23 -2.19 26.94
C TRP A 29 15.87 -1.53 26.64
N PHE A 30 14.87 -2.30 26.18
CA PHE A 30 13.53 -1.77 25.92
C PHE A 30 12.84 -1.42 27.23
N ILE A 31 12.88 -2.35 28.19
CA ILE A 31 12.30 -2.16 29.52
C ILE A 31 12.93 -0.94 30.22
N ASP A 32 14.26 -0.84 30.19
CA ASP A 32 15.03 0.25 30.81
C ASP A 32 14.74 1.59 30.13
N ALA A 33 14.61 1.61 28.80
CA ALA A 33 14.23 2.81 28.05
C ALA A 33 12.83 3.29 28.48
N VAL A 34 11.83 2.41 28.49
CA VAL A 34 10.46 2.78 28.88
C VAL A 34 10.39 3.25 30.33
N LYS A 35 11.09 2.56 31.25
CA LYS A 35 11.18 2.88 32.68
C LYS A 35 12.12 4.03 33.02
N THR A 36 12.68 4.73 32.03
CA THR A 36 13.60 5.84 32.28
C THR A 36 13.02 6.85 33.29
N PRO A 37 13.83 7.32 34.26
CA PRO A 37 13.37 8.32 35.24
C PRO A 37 13.13 9.69 34.60
N LYS A 38 13.65 9.92 33.38
CA LYS A 38 13.41 11.16 32.63
C LYS A 38 11.92 11.30 32.29
N PRO A 39 11.36 12.51 32.30
CA PRO A 39 9.98 12.73 31.90
C PRO A 39 9.78 12.33 30.44
N VAL A 40 8.67 11.63 30.17
CA VAL A 40 8.21 11.28 28.83
C VAL A 40 6.75 11.68 28.75
N ASP A 41 6.48 12.69 27.93
CA ASP A 41 5.12 13.25 27.77
C ASP A 41 4.35 12.59 26.62
N LEU A 42 5.06 11.89 25.72
CA LEU A 42 4.49 11.18 24.57
C LEU A 42 5.43 10.04 24.15
N PHE A 43 4.85 8.89 23.83
CA PHE A 43 5.49 7.84 23.05
C PHE A 43 5.08 7.93 21.59
N ILE A 44 6.06 7.75 20.69
CA ILE A 44 5.84 7.59 19.26
C ILE A 44 6.28 6.18 18.88
N ILE A 45 5.41 5.41 18.25
CA ILE A 45 5.78 4.13 17.64
C ILE A 45 5.68 4.31 16.14
N PHE A 46 6.78 4.25 15.41
CA PHE A 46 6.74 4.30 13.95
C PHE A 46 7.32 3.01 13.40
N GLY A 47 6.86 2.58 12.25
CA GLY A 47 7.26 1.26 11.78
C GLY A 47 6.60 0.83 10.49
N HIS A 48 7.24 -0.13 9.82
CA HIS A 48 6.66 -0.76 8.66
C HIS A 48 5.75 -1.90 9.13
N THR A 49 4.61 -1.56 9.71
CA THR A 49 3.56 -2.47 10.19
C THR A 49 2.21 -1.81 9.99
N PRO A 50 1.13 -2.54 9.66
CA PRO A 50 -0.21 -1.96 9.53
C PRO A 50 -0.61 -1.15 10.75
N ALA A 51 -1.24 0.01 10.52
CA ALA A 51 -1.73 0.89 11.59
C ALA A 51 -2.79 0.16 12.43
N ARG A 52 -3.68 -0.60 11.80
CA ARG A 52 -4.67 -1.41 12.49
C ARG A 52 -4.08 -2.79 12.77
N SER A 53 -4.18 -3.23 14.02
CA SER A 53 -3.57 -4.46 14.50
C SER A 53 -4.60 -5.58 14.57
N ASP A 54 -4.17 -6.78 14.19
CA ASP A 54 -4.90 -8.03 14.31
C ASP A 54 -3.91 -9.15 14.71
N ASP A 55 -4.33 -10.41 14.61
CA ASP A 55 -3.48 -11.54 14.95
C ASP A 55 -2.41 -11.84 13.89
N LYS A 56 -2.57 -11.32 12.66
CA LYS A 56 -1.55 -11.40 11.61
C LYS A 56 -0.47 -10.32 11.80
N PHE A 57 -0.85 -9.14 12.30
CA PHE A 57 0.03 -8.00 12.56
C PHE A 57 -0.07 -7.51 14.01
N PRO A 58 0.44 -8.29 14.99
CA PRO A 58 0.30 -7.97 16.41
C PRO A 58 1.25 -6.87 16.89
N THR A 59 2.26 -6.49 16.09
CA THR A 59 3.41 -5.66 16.46
C THR A 59 3.05 -4.39 17.24
N LEU A 60 2.16 -3.54 16.69
CA LEU A 60 1.78 -2.29 17.37
C LEU A 60 0.99 -2.54 18.65
N ARG A 61 0.06 -3.52 18.64
CA ARG A 61 -0.70 -3.95 19.83
C ARG A 61 0.25 -4.37 20.96
N THR A 62 1.23 -5.21 20.65
CA THR A 62 2.21 -5.74 21.63
C THR A 62 3.06 -4.62 22.24
N LEU A 63 3.64 -3.73 21.43
CA LEU A 63 4.44 -2.61 21.96
C LEU A 63 3.59 -1.66 22.81
N ARG A 64 2.40 -1.29 22.31
CA ARG A 64 1.51 -0.36 23.01
C ARG A 64 1.13 -0.90 24.39
N GLN A 65 0.72 -2.16 24.46
CA GLN A 65 0.36 -2.81 25.72
C GLN A 65 1.54 -2.85 26.69
N LYS A 66 2.75 -3.20 26.23
CA LYS A 66 3.91 -3.22 27.14
C LYS A 66 4.29 -1.82 27.62
N ILE A 67 4.24 -0.81 26.76
CA ILE A 67 4.51 0.58 27.16
C ILE A 67 3.49 1.05 28.19
N GLN A 68 2.20 0.77 27.98
CA GLN A 68 1.14 1.13 28.92
C GLN A 68 1.28 0.41 30.26
N GLU A 69 1.70 -0.86 30.26
CA GLU A 69 2.00 -1.64 31.47
C GLU A 69 3.16 -1.02 32.26
N LEU A 70 4.28 -0.74 31.61
CA LEU A 70 5.49 -0.25 32.26
C LEU A 70 5.42 1.25 32.61
N ARG A 71 4.60 2.02 31.88
CA ARG A 71 4.47 3.48 32.05
C ARG A 71 3.03 3.95 31.78
N PRO A 72 2.09 3.67 32.69
CA PRO A 72 0.69 4.02 32.52
C PRO A 72 0.47 5.54 32.47
N GLY A 73 -0.54 5.96 31.70
CA GLY A 73 -1.00 7.35 31.63
C GLY A 73 -0.18 8.27 30.73
N VAL A 74 0.81 7.76 29.99
CA VAL A 74 1.52 8.54 28.94
C VAL A 74 0.91 8.18 27.57
N PRO A 75 0.49 9.16 26.76
CA PRO A 75 -0.13 8.90 25.47
C PRO A 75 0.84 8.25 24.48
N ILE A 76 0.29 7.52 23.51
CA ILE A 76 1.04 6.77 22.49
C ILE A 76 0.46 7.08 21.10
N GLN A 77 1.24 7.74 20.25
CA GLN A 77 0.90 7.91 18.84
C GLN A 77 1.68 6.90 17.98
N ALA A 78 0.98 6.12 17.16
CA ALA A 78 1.60 5.23 16.20
C ALA A 78 1.54 5.75 14.75
N PHE A 79 2.53 5.38 13.94
CA PHE A 79 2.57 5.59 12.50
C PHE A 79 2.87 4.26 11.82
N GLY A 80 1.88 3.73 11.10
CA GLY A 80 1.95 2.45 10.42
C GLY A 80 2.15 2.56 8.91
N GLY A 81 2.23 1.41 8.25
CA GLY A 81 2.42 1.24 6.82
C GLY A 81 2.18 -0.21 6.40
N HIS A 82 2.97 -0.73 5.45
CA HIS A 82 2.93 -2.12 4.95
C HIS A 82 1.70 -2.52 4.11
N ASN A 83 0.49 -2.22 4.57
CA ASN A 83 -0.76 -2.62 3.89
C ASN A 83 -1.20 -1.67 2.74
N HIS A 84 -0.48 -0.56 2.54
CA HIS A 84 -0.65 0.36 1.41
C HIS A 84 -2.00 1.11 1.38
N ILE A 85 -2.62 1.38 2.55
CA ILE A 85 -3.90 2.11 2.64
C ILE A 85 -3.81 3.38 3.49
N ARG A 86 -4.75 4.31 3.26
CA ARG A 86 -5.09 5.38 4.20
C ARG A 86 -5.89 4.76 5.34
N ASP A 87 -5.47 4.95 6.59
CA ASP A 87 -6.21 4.44 7.76
C ASP A 87 -5.89 5.28 9.01
N PHE A 88 -6.89 5.43 9.88
CA PHE A 88 -6.74 6.04 11.20
C PHE A 88 -7.44 5.18 12.23
N VAL A 89 -6.68 4.78 13.24
CA VAL A 89 -7.10 3.76 14.19
C VAL A 89 -7.13 4.36 15.57
N VAL A 90 -8.24 4.20 16.27
CA VAL A 90 -8.36 4.51 17.68
C VAL A 90 -8.12 3.23 18.45
N TYR A 91 -7.08 3.15 19.27
CA TYR A 91 -6.94 2.01 20.20
C TYR A 91 -7.67 2.29 21.51
N ASP A 92 -7.48 3.49 22.04
CA ASP A 92 -8.11 4.05 23.24
C ASP A 92 -8.01 5.59 23.20
N GLU A 93 -8.57 6.32 24.17
CA GLU A 93 -8.55 7.80 24.19
C GLU A 93 -7.14 8.40 24.20
N THR A 94 -6.14 7.64 24.64
CA THR A 94 -4.75 8.05 24.78
C THR A 94 -3.83 7.47 23.70
N SER A 95 -4.36 6.67 22.79
CA SER A 95 -3.56 6.02 21.76
C SER A 95 -4.28 5.82 20.43
N THR A 96 -3.66 6.32 19.37
CA THR A 96 -4.14 6.20 17.98
C THR A 96 -3.00 5.81 17.04
N ALA A 97 -3.33 5.40 15.80
CA ALA A 97 -2.37 5.11 14.74
C ALA A 97 -2.78 5.74 13.40
N LEU A 98 -1.82 6.22 12.62
CA LEU A 98 -2.03 6.73 11.25
C LEU A 98 -1.31 5.86 10.22
N GLY A 99 -2.04 5.38 9.20
CA GLY A 99 -1.53 4.76 7.98
C GLY A 99 -1.70 5.71 6.78
N SER A 100 -0.63 5.91 6.01
CA SER A 100 -0.54 7.02 5.03
C SER A 100 -0.48 6.57 3.56
N GLY A 101 -1.23 5.53 3.19
CA GLY A 101 -1.33 5.08 1.79
C GLY A 101 -0.04 4.46 1.26
N ARG A 102 0.28 4.76 -0.02
CA ARG A 102 1.39 4.15 -0.78
C ARG A 102 1.92 5.10 -1.85
N TYR A 103 3.04 4.71 -2.46
CA TYR A 103 3.56 5.19 -3.76
C TYR A 103 3.65 6.70 -3.97
N CYS A 104 3.83 7.47 -2.90
CA CYS A 104 3.75 8.94 -2.97
C CYS A 104 2.42 9.39 -3.59
N GLU A 105 1.31 8.71 -3.29
CA GLU A 105 -0.05 9.14 -3.64
C GLU A 105 -0.67 9.94 -2.48
N THR A 106 -0.11 9.79 -1.27
CA THR A 106 -0.67 10.34 -0.03
C THR A 106 0.43 10.89 0.89
N LEU A 107 0.20 12.09 1.41
CA LEU A 107 0.87 12.62 2.59
C LEU A 107 -0.10 12.55 3.78
N GLY A 108 0.20 11.71 4.77
CA GLY A 108 -0.58 11.63 5.99
C GLY A 108 -0.28 12.80 6.93
N TRP A 109 -1.33 13.39 7.50
CA TRP A 109 -1.25 14.51 8.44
C TRP A 109 -1.99 14.17 9.73
N LEU A 110 -1.36 14.48 10.86
CA LEU A 110 -1.93 14.33 12.20
C LEU A 110 -1.59 15.56 13.05
N SER A 111 -2.56 16.02 13.83
CA SER A 111 -2.33 16.96 14.93
C SER A 111 -2.94 16.43 16.23
N MET A 112 -2.26 16.68 17.34
CA MET A 112 -2.67 16.26 18.68
C MET A 112 -2.46 17.41 19.67
N THR A 113 -3.42 17.64 20.57
CA THR A 113 -3.32 18.59 21.68
C THR A 113 -3.68 17.92 23.00
N GLY A 114 -3.55 18.63 24.12
CA GLY A 114 -3.88 18.12 25.46
C GLY A 114 -2.74 17.35 26.15
N ILE A 115 -1.58 17.25 25.51
CA ILE A 115 -0.37 16.68 26.11
C ILE A 115 0.12 17.63 27.21
N LYS A 116 0.19 17.12 28.44
CA LYS A 116 0.73 17.88 29.57
C LYS A 116 2.24 17.69 29.64
N SER A 117 2.98 18.79 29.49
CA SER A 117 4.43 18.80 29.69
C SER A 117 4.81 19.91 30.65
N ARG A 118 5.61 19.58 31.68
CA ARG A 118 6.12 20.57 32.64
C ARG A 118 7.30 21.37 32.08
N THR A 119 7.92 20.89 31.01
CA THR A 119 9.12 21.48 30.41
C THR A 119 8.85 22.20 29.09
N PHE A 120 7.66 22.01 28.49
CA PHE A 120 7.31 22.67 27.24
C PHE A 120 7.03 24.16 27.46
N ARG A 121 7.74 25.02 26.71
CA ARG A 121 7.58 26.48 26.72
C ARG A 121 7.04 27.04 25.41
N GLY A 122 6.64 26.16 24.47
CA GLY A 122 6.12 26.57 23.16
C GLY A 122 4.64 26.95 23.20
N SER A 123 4.09 27.26 22.03
CA SER A 123 2.66 27.55 21.90
C SER A 123 1.83 26.26 21.93
N MET A 124 0.91 26.15 22.89
CA MET A 124 -0.07 25.06 22.95
C MET A 124 -1.20 25.20 21.92
N LYS A 125 -1.41 26.42 21.40
CA LYS A 125 -2.41 26.79 20.40
C LYS A 125 -1.79 27.76 19.40
N PRO A 126 -1.02 27.27 18.41
CA PRO A 126 -0.38 28.13 17.43
C PRO A 126 -1.41 29.04 16.73
N ARG A 127 -1.11 30.36 16.67
CA ARG A 127 -2.00 31.35 16.07
C ARG A 127 -2.20 31.04 14.57
N GLY A 128 -3.45 31.07 14.11
CA GLY A 128 -3.77 30.83 12.71
C GLY A 128 -3.72 29.37 12.27
N VAL A 129 -3.69 28.42 13.21
CA VAL A 129 -3.82 26.97 12.94
C VAL A 129 -5.06 26.44 13.64
N PRO A 130 -5.99 25.75 12.95
CA PRO A 130 -7.11 25.09 13.61
C PRO A 130 -6.59 24.03 14.59
N ASN A 131 -7.00 24.12 15.85
CA ASN A 131 -6.62 23.12 16.85
C ASN A 131 -7.48 21.86 16.69
N PRO A 132 -6.93 20.67 16.97
CA PRO A 132 -7.73 19.46 16.95
C PRO A 132 -8.84 19.51 18.03
N THR A 133 -10.03 19.03 17.68
CA THR A 133 -11.24 19.11 18.52
C THR A 133 -11.85 17.76 18.86
N ARG A 134 -11.45 16.67 18.20
CA ARG A 134 -12.06 15.34 18.36
C ARG A 134 -11.37 14.51 19.43
N ARG A 135 -12.14 13.82 20.26
CA ARG A 135 -11.60 12.76 21.16
C ARG A 135 -11.39 11.47 20.37
N ALA A 136 -10.46 10.64 20.83
CA ALA A 136 -10.23 9.31 20.26
C ALA A 136 -11.20 8.28 20.85
N ILE A 137 -12.44 8.28 20.37
CA ILE A 137 -13.51 7.34 20.77
C ILE A 137 -13.94 6.57 19.51
N LYS A 138 -14.11 5.25 19.62
CA LYS A 138 -14.57 4.41 18.49
C LYS A 138 -16.07 4.61 18.26
N GLY A 139 -16.44 5.13 17.09
CA GLY A 139 -17.84 5.23 16.61
C GLY A 139 -18.78 6.10 17.46
N ASN A 140 -20.08 6.08 17.15
CA ASN A 140 -21.16 6.71 17.93
C ASN A 140 -21.40 5.95 19.25
N ALA A 141 -20.40 5.88 20.13
CA ALA A 141 -20.56 5.36 21.48
C ALA A 141 -21.35 6.36 22.34
N THR A 142 -22.65 6.47 22.07
CA THR A 142 -23.67 6.95 23.03
C THR A 142 -24.19 5.82 23.92
N THR A 143 -23.67 4.61 23.81
CA THR A 143 -24.02 3.48 24.67
C THR A 143 -22.79 2.94 25.40
N SER A 144 -22.70 3.31 26.67
CA SER A 144 -21.71 2.86 27.64
C SER A 144 -21.93 1.39 28.02
N THR A 145 -21.17 0.47 27.44
CA THR A 145 -20.98 -0.89 27.98
C THR A 145 -19.59 -1.45 27.72
N GLN A 146 -18.56 -0.61 27.71
CA GLN A 146 -17.18 -1.06 27.95
C GLN A 146 -16.78 -0.67 29.36
N PRO A 147 -16.07 -1.54 30.11
CA PRO A 147 -15.67 -1.24 31.48
C PRO A 147 -14.84 0.04 31.47
N ASP A 148 -15.16 0.95 32.40
CA ASP A 148 -14.51 2.23 32.64
C ASP A 148 -12.98 2.11 32.75
N HIS A 149 -12.29 2.13 31.62
CA HIS A 149 -10.99 2.78 31.55
C HIS A 149 -11.25 4.27 31.35
N HIS A 150 -11.80 4.92 32.38
CA HIS A 150 -11.66 6.36 32.55
C HIS A 150 -10.19 6.72 32.26
N PRO A 151 -9.91 7.82 31.54
CA PRO A 151 -8.54 8.26 31.32
C PRO A 151 -7.87 8.39 32.68
N GLN A 152 -6.96 7.47 33.00
CA GLN A 152 -6.18 7.57 34.23
C GLN A 152 -5.41 8.89 34.13
N ARG A 153 -5.79 9.83 35.00
CA ARG A 153 -5.22 11.18 35.19
C ARG A 153 -5.41 12.19 34.05
N GLY A 154 -6.64 12.69 33.87
CA GLY A 154 -6.89 14.10 33.52
C GLY A 154 -6.22 14.66 32.26
N LEU A 155 -5.87 13.82 31.28
CA LEU A 155 -5.42 14.24 29.96
C LEU A 155 -6.65 14.56 29.10
N ASP A 156 -6.67 15.75 28.49
CA ASP A 156 -7.76 16.20 27.63
C ASP A 156 -7.33 16.15 26.16
N LEU A 157 -6.94 14.95 25.70
CA LEU A 157 -6.35 14.79 24.37
C LEU A 157 -7.38 15.07 23.28
N ARG A 158 -6.94 15.77 22.23
CA ARG A 158 -7.72 15.94 20.99
C ARG A 158 -6.86 15.64 19.79
N TYR A 159 -7.49 15.10 18.76
CA TYR A 159 -6.85 14.64 17.54
C TYR A 159 -7.53 15.25 16.31
N SER A 160 -6.77 15.38 15.23
CA SER A 160 -7.28 15.62 13.88
C SER A 160 -6.33 14.96 12.90
N ARG A 161 -6.89 14.29 11.89
CA ARG A 161 -6.16 13.57 10.85
C ARG A 161 -6.63 14.00 9.47
N ARG A 162 -5.71 14.03 8.51
CA ARG A 162 -5.99 14.29 7.08
C ARG A 162 -5.09 13.43 6.19
N TYR A 163 -5.59 13.06 5.01
CA TYR A 163 -4.83 12.43 3.94
C TYR A 163 -4.77 13.37 2.74
N LEU A 164 -3.59 13.94 2.49
CA LEU A 164 -3.37 14.92 1.43
C LEU A 164 -2.94 14.18 0.17
N ASP A 165 -3.63 14.42 -0.94
CA ASP A 165 -3.18 13.89 -2.23
C ASP A 165 -1.84 14.50 -2.60
N TRP A 166 -0.96 13.66 -3.14
CA TRP A 166 0.40 14.06 -3.48
C TRP A 166 0.44 14.84 -4.80
N ASN A 167 -0.02 16.08 -4.77
CA ASN A 167 0.06 16.96 -5.92
C ASN A 167 0.34 18.41 -5.49
N ARG A 168 0.88 19.20 -6.43
CA ARG A 168 1.29 20.58 -6.18
C ARG A 168 0.13 21.46 -5.72
N LEU A 169 -1.10 21.24 -6.22
CA LEU A 169 -2.26 22.03 -5.84
C LEU A 169 -2.65 21.79 -4.38
N THR A 170 -2.64 20.54 -3.93
CA THR A 170 -2.88 20.17 -2.53
C THR A 170 -1.84 20.79 -1.61
N PHE A 171 -0.55 20.69 -1.96
CA PHE A 171 0.51 21.28 -1.14
C PHE A 171 0.46 22.81 -1.12
N ALA A 172 0.19 23.43 -2.27
CA ALA A 172 -0.01 24.88 -2.35
C ALA A 172 -1.28 25.32 -1.61
N TYR A 173 -2.33 24.51 -1.53
CA TYR A 173 -3.51 24.87 -0.74
C TYR A 173 -3.20 24.92 0.76
N HIS A 174 -2.42 23.96 1.26
CA HIS A 174 -2.13 23.83 2.70
C HIS A 174 -0.92 24.60 3.21
N ALA A 175 0.08 24.85 2.36
CA ALA A 175 1.30 25.50 2.80
C ALA A 175 1.03 26.93 3.29
N SER A 176 1.64 27.30 4.41
CA SER A 176 1.48 28.65 4.96
C SER A 176 1.98 29.71 3.97
N LYS A 177 1.19 30.78 3.75
CA LYS A 177 1.49 31.92 2.86
C LYS A 177 1.78 31.58 1.39
N SER A 178 1.55 30.34 0.96
CA SER A 178 1.72 29.89 -0.43
C SER A 178 0.69 30.46 -1.40
N GLN A 179 -0.38 31.05 -0.87
CA GLN A 179 -1.39 31.80 -1.61
C GLN A 179 -1.01 33.28 -1.78
N ASP A 180 -0.07 33.75 -0.97
CA ASP A 180 0.39 35.15 -0.92
C ASP A 180 1.79 35.30 -1.56
N ARG A 181 2.49 34.19 -1.81
CA ARG A 181 3.88 34.10 -2.31
C ARG A 181 4.05 32.89 -3.22
N GLN A 182 5.15 32.84 -3.96
CA GLN A 182 5.50 31.67 -4.76
C GLN A 182 5.65 30.43 -3.87
N PHE A 183 4.97 29.35 -4.27
CA PHE A 183 5.00 28.06 -3.58
C PHE A 183 6.34 27.35 -3.73
N ASP A 184 6.95 27.44 -4.91
CA ASP A 184 8.20 26.75 -5.22
C ASP A 184 9.38 27.43 -4.51
N THR A 185 10.27 26.62 -3.94
CA THR A 185 11.50 27.10 -3.31
C THR A 185 12.70 26.75 -4.18
N GLN A 186 13.77 27.54 -4.12
CA GLN A 186 15.01 27.25 -4.87
C GLN A 186 15.55 25.84 -4.56
N LYS A 187 15.48 25.42 -3.29
CA LYS A 187 15.87 24.06 -2.88
C LYS A 187 14.96 22.99 -3.50
N GLY A 188 13.65 23.22 -3.53
CA GLY A 188 12.69 22.31 -4.15
C GLY A 188 12.92 22.16 -5.66
N LEU A 189 13.14 23.27 -6.38
CA LEU A 189 13.45 23.26 -7.80
C LEU A 189 14.77 22.54 -8.10
N LYS A 190 15.79 22.72 -7.26
CA LYS A 190 17.05 21.97 -7.39
C LYS A 190 16.82 20.46 -7.27
N ILE A 191 16.03 20.02 -6.28
CA ILE A 191 15.70 18.59 -6.13
C ILE A 191 14.94 18.07 -7.35
N THR A 192 14.00 18.85 -7.91
CA THR A 192 13.31 18.49 -9.15
C THR A 192 14.29 18.29 -10.32
N HIS A 193 15.30 19.16 -10.45
CA HIS A 193 16.35 18.98 -11.46
C HIS A 193 17.19 17.73 -11.20
N ASP A 194 17.65 17.51 -9.96
CA ASP A 194 18.43 16.33 -9.59
C ASP A 194 17.68 15.02 -9.92
N ILE A 195 16.37 14.94 -9.65
CA ILE A 195 15.51 13.80 -10.02
C ILE A 195 15.42 13.66 -11.55
N THR A 196 15.22 14.76 -12.26
CA THR A 196 15.10 14.77 -13.72
C THR A 196 16.39 14.28 -14.39
N ASP A 197 17.54 14.73 -13.89
CA ASP A 197 18.85 14.34 -14.41
C ASP A 197 19.15 12.87 -14.10
N ALA A 198 18.80 12.38 -12.92
CA ALA A 198 18.92 10.96 -12.59
C ALA A 198 18.07 10.07 -13.53
N ARG A 199 16.82 10.47 -13.82
CA ARG A 199 15.95 9.76 -14.78
C ARG A 199 16.57 9.69 -16.18
N LYS A 200 17.16 10.80 -16.65
CA LYS A 200 17.88 10.84 -17.93
C LYS A 200 19.10 9.93 -17.92
N GLN A 201 19.95 9.99 -16.89
CA GLN A 201 21.14 9.15 -16.77
C GLN A 201 20.81 7.65 -16.75
N LEU A 202 19.69 7.28 -16.13
CA LEU A 202 19.21 5.89 -16.05
C LEU A 202 18.42 5.43 -17.29
N ASN A 203 18.16 6.33 -18.25
CA ASN A 203 17.34 6.12 -19.43
C ASN A 203 15.95 5.55 -19.10
N THR A 204 15.30 6.05 -18.05
CA THR A 204 14.00 5.51 -17.59
C THR A 204 12.89 5.76 -18.61
N SER A 205 12.97 6.84 -19.39
CA SER A 205 11.97 7.20 -20.41
C SER A 205 12.13 6.48 -21.75
N THR A 206 13.05 5.51 -21.87
CA THR A 206 13.17 4.71 -23.10
C THR A 206 11.89 3.93 -23.34
N VAL A 207 11.22 4.20 -24.47
CA VAL A 207 10.00 3.49 -24.88
C VAL A 207 10.37 2.09 -25.41
N LEU A 208 9.70 1.07 -24.89
CA LEU A 208 9.91 -0.35 -25.20
C LEU A 208 8.76 -0.95 -26.03
N GLY A 209 7.57 -0.33 -25.95
CA GLY A 209 6.37 -0.71 -26.71
C GLY A 209 5.25 0.31 -26.50
N CYS A 210 4.09 0.08 -27.13
CA CYS A 210 2.88 0.87 -26.98
C CYS A 210 1.71 0.01 -26.49
N VAL A 211 1.24 0.27 -25.26
CA VAL A 211 0.11 -0.44 -24.65
C VAL A 211 -1.19 0.04 -25.31
N PRO A 212 -2.03 -0.87 -25.82
CA PRO A 212 -3.21 -0.49 -26.60
C PRO A 212 -4.36 0.09 -25.75
N GLU A 213 -4.49 -0.36 -24.50
CA GLU A 213 -5.55 0.02 -23.57
C GLU A 213 -5.05 0.12 -22.12
N THR A 214 -5.81 0.76 -21.24
CA THR A 214 -5.48 0.80 -19.81
C THR A 214 -6.01 -0.46 -19.15
N TYR A 215 -5.12 -1.19 -18.46
CA TYR A 215 -5.44 -2.40 -17.73
C TYR A 215 -5.27 -2.19 -16.23
N CYS A 216 -6.36 -2.40 -15.50
CA CYS A 216 -6.43 -2.14 -14.07
C CYS A 216 -6.26 -3.41 -13.24
N MET A 217 -5.61 -3.32 -12.08
CA MET A 217 -5.42 -4.43 -11.16
C MET A 217 -6.73 -4.88 -10.53
N SER A 218 -7.48 -3.95 -9.96
CA SER A 218 -8.61 -4.27 -9.06
C SER A 218 -9.83 -3.37 -9.24
N CYS A 219 -9.86 -2.46 -10.22
CA CYS A 219 -11.01 -1.56 -10.44
C CYS A 219 -12.04 -2.07 -11.44
N VAL A 220 -11.83 -3.27 -11.98
CA VAL A 220 -12.79 -4.02 -12.81
C VAL A 220 -12.80 -5.48 -12.37
N PRO A 221 -13.89 -6.25 -12.62
CA PRO A 221 -13.93 -7.68 -12.33
C PRO A 221 -12.73 -8.42 -12.93
N PHE A 222 -12.28 -9.49 -12.26
CA PHE A 222 -11.10 -10.26 -12.67
C PHE A 222 -11.18 -10.79 -14.11
N GLU A 223 -12.37 -11.22 -14.55
CA GLU A 223 -12.61 -11.75 -15.91
C GLU A 223 -12.77 -10.67 -16.99
N ALA A 224 -12.74 -9.39 -16.62
CA ALA A 224 -12.86 -8.30 -17.59
C ALA A 224 -11.58 -8.21 -18.44
N LYS A 225 -11.73 -8.00 -19.76
CA LYS A 225 -10.59 -7.90 -20.69
C LYS A 225 -9.58 -6.82 -20.33
N ASN A 226 -10.04 -5.75 -19.70
CA ASN A 226 -9.22 -4.64 -19.22
C ASN A 226 -8.74 -4.82 -17.76
N ASN A 227 -8.84 -6.04 -17.21
CA ASN A 227 -8.10 -6.41 -16.00
C ASN A 227 -6.66 -6.80 -16.40
N ILE A 228 -5.66 -6.24 -15.71
CA ILE A 228 -4.25 -6.50 -16.02
C ILE A 228 -3.87 -7.98 -15.94
N TYR A 229 -4.51 -8.75 -15.06
CA TYR A 229 -4.17 -10.15 -14.90
C TYR A 229 -4.57 -11.00 -16.11
N GLN A 230 -5.59 -10.60 -16.88
CA GLN A 230 -5.92 -11.26 -18.15
C GLN A 230 -4.80 -11.09 -19.17
N VAL A 231 -4.20 -9.89 -19.24
CA VAL A 231 -3.05 -9.63 -20.11
C VAL A 231 -1.81 -10.35 -19.59
N VAL A 232 -1.57 -10.36 -18.28
CA VAL A 232 -0.44 -11.10 -17.69
C VAL A 232 -0.55 -12.59 -17.98
N ILE A 233 -1.75 -13.19 -17.89
CA ILE A 233 -1.98 -14.59 -18.27
C ILE A 233 -1.56 -14.83 -19.74
N ASP A 234 -1.97 -13.96 -20.66
CA ASP A 234 -1.55 -14.04 -22.07
C ASP A 234 -0.04 -13.87 -22.24
N MET A 235 0.58 -12.94 -21.50
CA MET A 235 2.03 -12.74 -21.50
C MET A 235 2.77 -14.00 -21.05
N LEU A 236 2.36 -14.60 -19.93
CA LEU A 236 2.96 -15.83 -19.41
C LEU A 236 2.91 -16.93 -20.47
N ALA A 237 1.74 -17.16 -21.08
CA ALA A 237 1.57 -18.20 -22.11
C ALA A 237 2.48 -18.01 -23.33
N LYS A 238 2.69 -16.77 -23.76
CA LYS A 238 3.43 -16.45 -25.00
C LYS A 238 4.93 -16.30 -24.83
N VAL A 239 5.40 -15.77 -23.70
CA VAL A 239 6.84 -15.46 -23.53
C VAL A 239 7.53 -16.23 -22.41
N VAL A 240 6.82 -16.88 -21.50
CA VAL A 240 7.44 -17.74 -20.49
C VAL A 240 7.51 -19.17 -21.02
N VAL A 241 8.48 -19.38 -21.92
CA VAL A 241 8.67 -20.64 -22.66
C VAL A 241 10.09 -21.16 -22.45
N LYS A 242 10.20 -22.44 -22.13
CA LYS A 242 11.44 -23.22 -22.17
C LYS A 242 11.54 -23.88 -23.55
N GLU A 243 12.47 -23.41 -24.38
CA GLU A 243 12.51 -23.71 -25.83
C GLU A 243 12.59 -25.21 -26.14
N ASP A 244 13.38 -25.98 -25.37
CA ASP A 244 13.51 -27.43 -25.49
C ASP A 244 12.28 -28.22 -25.03
N ARG A 245 11.27 -27.53 -24.47
CA ARG A 245 9.98 -28.10 -24.04
C ARG A 245 8.80 -27.26 -24.54
N ALA A 246 8.99 -26.49 -25.62
CA ALA A 246 7.98 -25.56 -26.12
C ALA A 246 6.67 -26.26 -26.56
N ASP A 247 6.78 -27.50 -27.02
CA ASP A 247 5.71 -28.38 -27.46
C ASP A 247 4.95 -29.07 -26.31
N LYS A 248 5.50 -29.07 -25.10
CA LYS A 248 4.87 -29.71 -23.94
C LYS A 248 3.73 -28.85 -23.37
N PRO A 249 2.57 -29.43 -23.05
CA PRO A 249 1.51 -28.76 -22.31
C PRO A 249 2.05 -28.23 -20.99
N ARG A 250 1.75 -26.98 -20.65
CA ARG A 250 2.30 -26.31 -19.45
C ARG A 250 1.28 -25.45 -18.72
N LEU A 251 1.41 -25.44 -17.39
CA LEU A 251 0.71 -24.55 -16.47
C LEU A 251 1.72 -23.58 -15.87
N LEU A 252 1.44 -22.28 -15.97
CA LEU A 252 2.34 -21.20 -15.58
C LEU A 252 1.71 -20.37 -14.46
N LEU A 253 2.25 -20.46 -13.25
CA LEU A 253 1.70 -19.82 -12.05
C LEU A 253 2.45 -18.53 -11.69
N LEU A 254 1.68 -17.50 -11.34
CA LEU A 254 2.20 -16.24 -10.83
C LEU A 254 1.32 -15.75 -9.67
N ASN A 255 1.95 -15.35 -8.57
CA ASN A 255 1.27 -14.64 -7.50
C ASN A 255 0.92 -13.20 -7.93
N THR A 256 -0.34 -12.80 -7.75
CA THR A 256 -0.85 -11.48 -8.15
C THR A 256 -0.13 -10.32 -7.46
N GLY A 257 0.32 -10.51 -6.22
CA GLY A 257 1.13 -9.54 -5.48
C GLY A 257 2.49 -9.21 -6.09
N SER A 258 2.93 -9.94 -7.12
CA SER A 258 4.11 -9.60 -7.92
C SER A 258 3.87 -8.45 -8.91
N VAL A 259 2.61 -8.21 -9.30
CA VAL A 259 2.18 -7.04 -10.09
C VAL A 259 1.89 -5.89 -9.11
N ARG A 260 2.48 -4.71 -9.36
CA ARG A 260 2.55 -3.62 -8.36
C ARG A 260 1.77 -2.37 -8.72
N PHE A 261 1.41 -2.22 -9.99
CA PHE A 261 0.66 -1.09 -10.50
C PHE A 261 -0.17 -1.48 -11.72
N ASP A 262 -1.13 -0.61 -12.06
CA ASP A 262 -1.89 -0.71 -13.30
C ASP A 262 -0.99 -0.49 -14.52
N LEU A 263 -1.40 -1.00 -15.67
CA LEU A 263 -0.71 -0.81 -16.94
C LEU A 263 -1.49 0.21 -17.76
N VAL A 264 -0.94 1.41 -17.95
CA VAL A 264 -1.65 2.52 -18.59
C VAL A 264 -1.49 2.46 -20.11
N LYS A 265 -2.56 2.81 -20.84
CA LYS A 265 -2.52 2.98 -22.31
C LYS A 265 -1.42 3.97 -22.73
N GLY A 266 -0.71 3.65 -23.81
CA GLY A 266 0.30 4.52 -24.40
C GLY A 266 1.72 3.97 -24.24
N PRO A 267 2.75 4.84 -24.19
CA PRO A 267 4.15 4.39 -24.22
C PRO A 267 4.47 3.56 -22.99
N PHE A 268 4.89 2.32 -23.20
CA PHE A 268 5.47 1.47 -22.16
C PHE A 268 6.96 1.71 -22.10
N THR A 269 7.44 2.38 -21.06
CA THR A 269 8.83 2.75 -20.88
C THR A 269 9.60 1.74 -20.02
N LYS A 270 10.93 1.89 -19.97
CA LYS A 270 11.78 1.16 -19.03
C LYS A 270 11.35 1.40 -17.58
N ASP A 271 10.84 2.59 -17.24
CA ASP A 271 10.30 2.87 -15.90
C ASP A 271 9.03 2.09 -15.62
N ASP A 272 8.12 2.00 -16.61
CA ASP A 272 6.84 1.30 -16.47
C ASP A 272 7.03 -0.20 -16.20
N GLU A 273 8.09 -0.80 -16.75
CA GLU A 273 8.47 -2.17 -16.39
C GLU A 273 8.71 -2.33 -14.89
N TYR A 274 9.45 -1.40 -14.27
CA TYR A 274 9.72 -1.44 -12.84
C TYR A 274 8.51 -1.03 -12.00
N ILE A 275 7.68 -0.11 -12.49
CA ILE A 275 6.44 0.31 -11.82
C ILE A 275 5.46 -0.88 -11.74
N VAL A 276 5.27 -1.60 -12.84
CA VAL A 276 4.30 -2.70 -12.92
C VAL A 276 4.86 -4.01 -12.35
N TYR A 277 6.12 -4.36 -12.63
CA TYR A 277 6.75 -5.61 -12.19
C TYR A 277 8.23 -5.40 -11.79
N PRO A 278 8.49 -4.92 -10.56
CA PRO A 278 9.84 -4.58 -10.10
C PRO A 278 10.72 -5.77 -9.71
N PHE A 279 10.17 -6.98 -9.66
CA PHE A 279 10.87 -8.14 -9.11
C PHE A 279 11.66 -8.88 -10.18
N LYS A 280 12.89 -9.24 -9.84
CA LYS A 280 13.75 -10.10 -10.67
C LYS A 280 13.50 -11.58 -10.37
N ASN A 281 12.23 -11.96 -10.28
CA ASN A 281 11.88 -13.35 -10.02
C ASN A 281 12.18 -14.19 -11.27
N GLN A 282 12.80 -15.34 -11.07
CA GLN A 282 13.01 -16.32 -12.13
C GLN A 282 11.84 -17.30 -12.18
N PHE A 283 11.66 -17.97 -13.32
CA PHE A 283 10.74 -19.09 -13.41
C PHE A 283 11.49 -20.40 -13.19
N GLN A 284 10.93 -21.22 -12.33
CA GLN A 284 11.32 -22.60 -12.07
C GLN A 284 10.16 -23.52 -12.45
N TYR A 285 10.39 -24.83 -12.51
CA TYR A 285 9.33 -25.77 -12.85
C TYR A 285 9.55 -27.18 -12.31
N LEU A 286 8.47 -27.96 -12.34
CA LEU A 286 8.47 -29.42 -12.23
C LEU A 286 8.09 -30.01 -13.59
N PRO A 287 8.92 -30.89 -14.19
CA PRO A 287 8.60 -31.53 -15.46
C PRO A 287 7.54 -32.63 -15.30
N ASP A 288 6.72 -32.80 -16.33
CA ASP A 288 5.88 -34.00 -16.54
C ASP A 288 4.98 -34.37 -15.33
N VAL A 289 4.45 -33.35 -14.63
CA VAL A 289 3.54 -33.53 -13.49
C VAL A 289 2.21 -34.11 -13.97
N PRO A 290 1.64 -35.15 -13.33
CA PRO A 290 0.33 -35.67 -13.68
C PRO A 290 -0.74 -34.57 -13.66
N TYR A 291 -1.42 -34.37 -14.80
CA TYR A 291 -2.42 -33.32 -14.92
C TYR A 291 -3.60 -33.52 -13.97
N SER A 292 -3.90 -34.78 -13.63
CA SER A 292 -4.92 -35.14 -12.64
C SER A 292 -4.70 -34.50 -11.26
N ILE A 293 -3.45 -34.17 -10.92
CA ILE A 293 -3.07 -33.47 -9.69
C ILE A 293 -2.88 -31.97 -9.97
N ALA A 294 -2.16 -31.63 -11.04
CA ALA A 294 -1.77 -30.25 -11.34
C ALA A 294 -2.97 -29.32 -11.57
N LYS A 295 -4.07 -29.82 -12.14
CA LYS A 295 -5.28 -29.04 -12.43
C LYS A 295 -5.93 -28.41 -11.18
N ASP A 296 -5.77 -29.05 -10.01
CA ASP A 296 -6.40 -28.63 -8.76
C ASP A 296 -5.48 -27.72 -7.91
N LEU A 297 -4.23 -27.50 -8.37
CA LEU A 297 -3.22 -26.77 -7.62
C LEU A 297 -3.55 -25.28 -7.46
N LEU A 298 -4.03 -24.63 -8.53
CA LEU A 298 -4.38 -23.19 -8.49
C LEU A 298 -5.42 -22.91 -7.40
N ASP A 299 -6.47 -23.74 -7.33
CA ASP A 299 -7.52 -23.65 -6.32
C ASP A 299 -6.97 -23.87 -4.91
N ALA A 300 -6.06 -24.83 -4.73
CA ALA A 300 -5.43 -25.09 -3.44
C ALA A 300 -4.57 -23.90 -2.98
N LEU A 301 -3.82 -23.26 -3.88
CA LEU A 301 -3.03 -22.07 -3.59
C LEU A 301 -3.92 -20.88 -3.24
N ASN A 302 -5.00 -20.65 -4.00
CA ASN A 302 -5.95 -19.57 -3.77
C ASN A 302 -6.79 -19.71 -2.49
N LYS A 303 -6.91 -20.92 -1.93
CA LYS A 303 -7.49 -21.18 -0.60
C LYS A 303 -6.46 -21.15 0.52
N GLY A 304 -5.18 -21.06 0.18
CA GLY A 304 -4.05 -21.07 1.10
C GLY A 304 -3.70 -19.68 1.66
N PRO A 305 -2.58 -19.59 2.39
CA PRO A 305 -2.07 -18.31 2.88
C PRO A 305 -1.48 -17.47 1.74
N TYR A 306 -1.63 -16.14 1.81
CA TYR A 306 -0.97 -15.21 0.88
C TYR A 306 0.55 -15.36 0.89
N GLN A 307 1.19 -15.38 -0.29
CA GLN A 307 2.66 -15.51 -0.38
C GLN A 307 3.43 -14.18 -0.30
N ARG A 308 2.86 -13.06 -0.75
CA ARG A 308 3.51 -11.73 -0.69
C ARG A 308 2.64 -10.63 -0.11
N ARG A 309 1.51 -10.33 -0.77
CA ARG A 309 0.61 -9.24 -0.39
C ARG A 309 -0.74 -9.84 -0.05
N SER A 310 -1.24 -9.57 1.15
CA SER A 310 -2.63 -9.84 1.51
C SER A 310 -3.52 -8.70 1.00
N GLU A 311 -4.57 -9.05 0.26
CA GLU A 311 -5.63 -8.12 -0.14
C GLU A 311 -6.77 -8.04 0.88
N GLU A 312 -6.71 -8.82 1.98
CA GLU A 312 -7.72 -8.78 3.05
C GLU A 312 -7.84 -7.43 3.77
N TYR A 313 -6.97 -6.47 3.45
CA TYR A 313 -6.92 -5.17 4.11
C TYR A 313 -7.44 -4.00 3.27
N TYR A 314 -8.15 -4.25 2.17
CA TYR A 314 -8.96 -3.20 1.60
C TYR A 314 -10.08 -2.83 2.59
N PRO A 315 -10.27 -1.54 2.91
CA PRO A 315 -11.26 -1.13 3.89
C PRO A 315 -12.63 -1.65 3.50
N MET A 316 -13.34 -2.18 4.50
CA MET A 316 -14.75 -2.51 4.41
C MET A 316 -15.50 -1.36 3.72
N PRO A 317 -16.43 -1.63 2.79
CA PRO A 317 -17.26 -0.57 2.23
C PRO A 317 -17.95 0.18 3.39
N PRO A 318 -18.03 1.52 3.33
CA PRO A 318 -18.75 2.29 4.34
C PRO A 318 -20.18 1.75 4.48
N GLN A 319 -20.63 1.51 5.71
CA GLN A 319 -22.05 1.48 5.99
C GLN A 319 -22.56 2.91 5.88
N LEU A 320 -23.59 3.09 5.05
CA LEU A 320 -24.34 4.29 4.66
C LEU A 320 -24.12 5.62 5.42
N GLY A 321 -24.09 6.69 4.61
CA GLY A 321 -24.33 8.09 4.98
C GLY A 321 -23.65 9.04 4.00
N THR A 322 -24.34 9.47 2.93
CA THR A 322 -23.78 10.30 1.83
C THR A 322 -23.48 11.76 2.20
N ASP A 323 -23.59 12.14 3.47
CA ASP A 323 -23.74 13.55 3.83
C ASP A 323 -22.56 14.15 4.62
N GLU A 324 -21.51 13.39 4.91
CA GLU A 324 -20.29 13.90 5.58
C GLU A 324 -19.19 14.24 4.57
N VAL A 325 -19.46 15.22 3.71
CA VAL A 325 -18.46 15.78 2.79
C VAL A 325 -17.43 16.58 3.59
N CYS A 326 -16.15 16.22 3.44
CA CYS A 326 -14.94 16.96 3.82
C CYS A 326 -15.22 18.33 4.46
N ALA A 327 -15.27 18.39 5.80
CA ALA A 327 -15.49 19.66 6.49
C ALA A 327 -14.31 20.60 6.20
N ASN A 328 -14.56 21.60 5.34
CA ASN A 328 -13.67 22.74 5.15
C ASN A 328 -13.44 23.42 6.52
N PRO A 329 -12.29 24.09 6.73
CA PRO A 329 -12.13 24.92 7.92
C PRO A 329 -13.28 25.94 7.99
N SER A 330 -13.76 26.20 9.22
CA SER A 330 -14.85 27.14 9.53
C SER A 330 -14.77 28.43 8.68
N PRO A 331 -15.91 28.98 8.22
CA PRO A 331 -15.96 30.28 7.53
C PRO A 331 -15.17 31.40 8.23
N GLU A 332 -15.01 31.33 9.56
CA GLU A 332 -14.19 32.25 10.35
C GLU A 332 -12.72 32.24 9.93
N PHE A 333 -12.17 31.09 9.54
CA PHE A 333 -10.79 30.94 9.06
C PHE A 333 -10.57 31.61 7.70
N VAL A 334 -11.59 31.57 6.82
CA VAL A 334 -11.58 32.22 5.51
C VAL A 334 -11.77 33.74 5.66
N GLN A 335 -12.63 34.18 6.60
CA GLN A 335 -12.86 35.60 6.88
C GLN A 335 -11.64 36.28 7.53
N LEU A 336 -10.91 35.59 8.41
CA LEU A 336 -9.67 36.09 9.00
C LEU A 336 -8.61 36.40 7.94
N LYS A 337 -8.44 35.53 6.93
CA LYS A 337 -7.50 35.78 5.82
C LYS A 337 -7.94 36.89 4.87
N ARG A 338 -9.25 37.07 4.67
CA ARG A 338 -9.79 38.08 3.73
C ARG A 338 -9.66 39.52 4.23
N ARG A 339 -9.52 39.72 5.54
CA ARG A 339 -9.36 41.05 6.17
C ARG A 339 -7.92 41.57 6.20
N GLU A 340 -6.91 40.74 5.91
CA GLU A 340 -5.50 41.11 6.15
C GLU A 340 -4.71 41.61 4.92
N ALA A 341 -5.18 41.46 3.66
CA ALA A 341 -4.58 42.13 2.49
C ALA A 341 -5.40 42.01 1.18
N PRO A 342 -5.42 43.02 0.29
CA PRO A 342 -5.77 42.82 -1.13
C PRO A 342 -4.70 41.94 -1.78
N GLN A 343 -5.07 40.70 -2.13
CA GLN A 343 -4.15 39.73 -2.69
C GLN A 343 -3.95 39.97 -4.20
N PRO A 344 -2.70 40.07 -4.70
CA PRO A 344 -2.42 40.20 -6.14
C PRO A 344 -2.63 38.89 -6.92
N TYR A 345 -2.87 37.76 -6.24
CA TYR A 345 -3.09 36.45 -6.85
C TYR A 345 -4.47 35.89 -6.46
N LYS A 346 -5.13 35.20 -7.41
CA LYS A 346 -6.39 34.51 -7.14
C LYS A 346 -6.13 33.35 -6.16
N PRO A 347 -6.73 33.34 -4.97
CA PRO A 347 -6.55 32.25 -4.02
C PRO A 347 -7.09 30.94 -4.60
N ILE A 348 -6.35 29.85 -4.42
CA ILE A 348 -6.82 28.49 -4.70
C ILE A 348 -7.99 28.23 -3.76
N THR A 349 -9.19 28.14 -4.34
CA THR A 349 -10.42 27.85 -3.62
C THR A 349 -10.92 26.47 -4.05
N ARG A 350 -11.30 25.65 -3.07
CA ARG A 350 -12.02 24.41 -3.34
C ARG A 350 -13.44 24.77 -3.75
N ARG A 351 -13.76 24.62 -5.03
CA ARG A 351 -15.13 24.71 -5.53
C ARG A 351 -15.54 23.34 -6.04
N THR A 352 -16.30 22.62 -5.23
CA THR A 352 -17.05 21.45 -5.71
C THR A 352 -18.39 21.98 -6.21
N ILE A 353 -18.52 22.15 -7.53
CA ILE A 353 -19.75 22.70 -8.13
C ILE A 353 -20.78 21.58 -8.36
N ASP A 354 -20.33 20.34 -8.55
CA ASP A 354 -21.16 19.15 -8.77
C ASP A 354 -20.36 17.89 -8.40
N SER A 355 -21.01 16.88 -7.80
CA SER A 355 -20.43 15.57 -7.51
C SER A 355 -20.09 14.78 -8.77
N SER A 356 -20.74 15.08 -9.91
CA SER A 356 -20.43 14.50 -11.22
C SER A 356 -19.05 14.89 -11.76
N MET A 357 -18.44 15.94 -11.22
CA MET A 357 -17.12 16.45 -11.65
C MET A 357 -15.98 16.00 -10.72
N LEU A 358 -16.23 15.07 -9.79
CA LEU A 358 -15.19 14.55 -8.91
C LEU A 358 -14.28 13.58 -9.65
N TYR A 359 -12.97 13.87 -9.62
CA TYR A 359 -11.95 12.94 -10.12
C TYR A 359 -11.94 11.65 -9.28
N PRO A 360 -11.70 10.48 -9.90
CA PRO A 360 -11.53 9.24 -9.15
C PRO A 360 -10.35 9.31 -8.19
N GLY A 361 -10.55 8.81 -6.97
CA GLY A 361 -9.53 8.83 -5.92
C GLY A 361 -9.95 8.08 -4.67
N TYR A 362 -9.21 8.31 -3.60
CA TYR A 362 -9.50 7.70 -2.29
C TYR A 362 -10.72 8.35 -1.65
N VAL A 363 -11.61 7.49 -1.15
CA VAL A 363 -12.72 7.82 -0.25
C VAL A 363 -12.57 6.92 0.97
N THR A 364 -11.84 7.42 1.95
CA THR A 364 -11.31 6.69 3.10
C THR A 364 -12.36 6.61 4.20
N SER A 365 -12.61 5.40 4.70
CA SER A 365 -13.36 5.15 5.92
C SER A 365 -12.40 4.64 6.99
N ASP A 366 -12.34 5.33 8.12
CA ASP A 366 -11.50 4.97 9.25
C ASP A 366 -12.24 5.18 10.58
N ASP A 367 -11.58 4.98 11.72
CA ASP A 367 -12.23 5.06 13.04
C ASP A 367 -12.73 6.49 13.37
N PHE A 368 -12.33 7.50 12.60
CA PHE A 368 -12.77 8.90 12.70
C PHE A 368 -13.82 9.30 11.64
N GLY A 369 -14.36 8.35 10.89
CA GLY A 369 -15.41 8.56 9.89
C GLY A 369 -14.86 8.70 8.47
N LEU A 370 -15.52 9.52 7.66
CA LEU A 370 -15.27 9.66 6.21
C LEU A 370 -14.58 10.98 5.81
N ASP A 371 -14.38 11.90 6.75
CA ASP A 371 -13.84 13.23 6.47
C ASP A 371 -12.29 13.26 6.38
N GLY A 372 -11.63 12.10 6.29
CA GLY A 372 -10.17 12.01 6.36
C GLY A 372 -9.47 12.58 5.14
N ASP A 373 -10.01 12.35 3.96
CA ASP A 373 -9.39 12.82 2.71
C ASP A 373 -9.48 14.33 2.59
N ASP A 374 -8.45 14.91 2.01
CA ASP A 374 -8.35 16.34 1.87
C ASP A 374 -9.04 16.87 0.61
N THR A 375 -9.07 16.07 -0.45
CA THR A 375 -9.80 16.38 -1.68
C THR A 375 -11.01 15.45 -1.80
N PRO A 376 -12.20 15.96 -2.14
CA PRO A 376 -13.33 15.10 -2.46
C PRO A 376 -13.08 14.35 -3.78
N HIS A 377 -13.39 13.06 -3.79
CA HIS A 377 -13.21 12.17 -4.95
C HIS A 377 -14.47 11.36 -5.25
N SER A 378 -14.57 10.89 -6.50
CA SER A 378 -15.43 9.74 -6.81
C SER A 378 -14.70 8.47 -6.38
N LYS A 379 -15.44 7.53 -5.78
CA LYS A 379 -14.85 6.29 -5.25
C LYS A 379 -14.36 5.42 -6.41
N ILE A 380 -13.09 5.00 -6.34
CA ILE A 380 -12.56 3.97 -7.25
C ILE A 380 -13.20 2.61 -6.89
N PRO A 381 -13.84 1.90 -7.82
CA PRO A 381 -14.36 0.56 -7.58
C PRO A 381 -13.25 -0.41 -7.14
N TYR A 382 -13.63 -1.42 -6.37
CA TYR A 382 -12.72 -2.47 -5.93
C TYR A 382 -13.34 -3.83 -6.15
N PHE A 383 -12.60 -4.71 -6.81
CA PHE A 383 -12.90 -6.10 -7.06
C PHE A 383 -11.74 -6.94 -6.53
N LYS A 384 -12.07 -7.90 -5.68
CA LYS A 384 -11.09 -8.86 -5.14
C LYS A 384 -10.51 -9.68 -6.29
N VAL A 385 -9.20 -9.85 -6.31
CA VAL A 385 -8.51 -10.75 -7.24
C VAL A 385 -7.99 -11.99 -6.51
N PRO A 386 -7.73 -13.10 -7.23
CA PRO A 386 -7.15 -14.28 -6.62
C PRO A 386 -5.72 -14.02 -6.09
N ILE A 387 -5.23 -14.91 -5.22
CA ILE A 387 -3.86 -14.88 -4.70
C ILE A 387 -2.87 -15.20 -5.81
N ASP A 388 -3.19 -16.20 -6.63
CA ASP A 388 -2.39 -16.69 -7.74
C ASP A 388 -3.25 -16.76 -9.01
N ILE A 389 -2.60 -16.53 -10.14
CA ILE A 389 -3.15 -16.69 -11.49
C ILE A 389 -2.38 -17.76 -12.24
N GLN A 390 -3.03 -18.35 -13.25
CA GLN A 390 -2.47 -19.40 -14.08
C GLN A 390 -2.65 -19.08 -15.56
N ALA A 391 -1.61 -19.32 -16.35
CA ALA A 391 -1.72 -19.44 -17.79
C ALA A 391 -1.55 -20.89 -18.25
N ASN A 392 -2.31 -21.28 -19.26
CA ASN A 392 -2.23 -22.59 -19.90
C ASN A 392 -1.63 -22.39 -21.29
N ALA A 393 -0.62 -23.20 -21.65
CA ALA A 393 -0.02 -23.12 -22.99
C ALA A 393 0.30 -24.51 -23.55
N SER A 394 0.29 -24.63 -24.88
CA SER A 394 0.59 -25.87 -25.64
C SER A 394 -0.30 -27.06 -25.27
N PHE A 395 -1.56 -26.83 -24.87
CA PHE A 395 -2.54 -27.90 -24.67
C PHE A 395 -3.01 -28.51 -26.01
N PRO A 396 -3.45 -29.78 -26.05
CA PRO A 396 -3.95 -30.40 -27.27
C PRO A 396 -5.09 -29.62 -27.92
N THR A 397 -4.98 -29.32 -29.21
CA THR A 397 -5.98 -28.54 -29.97
C THR A 397 -7.29 -29.29 -30.22
N ASN A 398 -7.28 -30.62 -30.06
CA ASN A 398 -8.44 -31.49 -30.19
C ASN A 398 -9.37 -31.48 -28.96
N GLY A 399 -9.08 -30.66 -27.96
CA GLY A 399 -9.86 -30.54 -26.72
C GLY A 399 -9.63 -31.66 -25.70
N SER A 400 -8.75 -32.62 -25.99
CA SER A 400 -8.34 -33.62 -25.00
C SER A 400 -7.46 -33.00 -23.92
N MET A 401 -7.56 -33.54 -22.70
CA MET A 401 -6.71 -33.12 -21.58
C MET A 401 -5.38 -33.86 -21.62
N PRO A 402 -4.25 -33.18 -21.37
CA PRO A 402 -2.96 -33.84 -21.36
C PRO A 402 -2.85 -34.83 -20.18
N ALA A 403 -2.07 -35.90 -20.35
CA ALA A 403 -1.78 -36.82 -19.25
C ALA A 403 -0.83 -36.17 -18.22
N VAL A 404 0.13 -35.39 -18.71
CA VAL A 404 1.14 -34.69 -17.91
C VAL A 404 1.32 -33.26 -18.41
N VAL A 405 1.75 -32.37 -17.52
CA VAL A 405 2.06 -30.98 -17.81
C VAL A 405 3.38 -30.57 -17.19
N ASP A 406 4.09 -29.64 -17.82
CA ASP A 406 5.13 -28.87 -17.13
C ASP A 406 4.47 -27.85 -16.21
N LEU A 407 4.79 -27.92 -14.92
CA LEU A 407 4.27 -26.99 -13.93
C LEU A 407 5.34 -25.95 -13.62
N ALA A 408 5.24 -24.78 -14.24
CA ALA A 408 6.16 -23.66 -14.08
C ALA A 408 5.59 -22.58 -13.16
N PHE A 409 6.45 -21.97 -12.33
CA PHE A 409 6.07 -20.99 -11.31
C PHE A 409 7.23 -20.05 -11.00
N VAL A 410 6.94 -18.89 -10.41
CA VAL A 410 7.99 -17.99 -9.90
C VAL A 410 8.74 -18.62 -8.73
N ASP A 411 10.06 -18.47 -8.72
CA ASP A 411 11.01 -19.09 -7.79
C ASP A 411 10.57 -19.10 -6.31
N TYR A 412 10.15 -17.95 -5.77
CA TYR A 412 9.88 -17.80 -4.35
C TYR A 412 8.63 -18.54 -3.88
N ILE A 413 7.73 -18.98 -4.77
CA ILE A 413 6.54 -19.75 -4.39
C ILE A 413 6.77 -21.27 -4.45
N GLY A 414 7.81 -21.73 -5.14
CA GLY A 414 8.07 -23.15 -5.42
C GLY A 414 8.13 -24.02 -4.17
N ALA A 415 9.24 -23.94 -3.44
CA ALA A 415 9.48 -24.81 -2.28
C ALA A 415 8.50 -24.56 -1.12
N LYS A 416 8.09 -23.30 -0.90
CA LYS A 416 7.32 -22.90 0.28
C LYS A 416 5.80 -23.07 0.13
N TYR A 417 5.26 -23.03 -1.09
CA TYR A 417 3.82 -23.03 -1.32
C TYR A 417 3.38 -24.08 -2.35
N VAL A 418 4.04 -24.16 -3.51
CA VAL A 418 3.67 -25.11 -4.57
C VAL A 418 3.90 -26.56 -4.10
N ILE A 419 5.08 -26.89 -3.59
CA ILE A 419 5.40 -28.26 -3.16
C ILE A 419 4.45 -28.76 -2.05
N PRO A 420 4.21 -28.01 -0.95
CA PRO A 420 3.26 -28.46 0.07
C PRO A 420 1.82 -28.59 -0.44
N ALA A 421 1.37 -27.70 -1.34
CA ALA A 421 0.03 -27.78 -1.91
C ALA A 421 -0.11 -29.00 -2.83
N LEU A 422 0.88 -29.25 -3.70
CA LEU A 422 0.88 -30.36 -4.64
C LEU A 422 0.92 -31.72 -3.92
N ASN A 423 1.68 -31.83 -2.82
CA ASN A 423 1.73 -33.05 -2.02
C ASN A 423 0.42 -33.33 -1.27
N LYS A 424 -0.31 -32.29 -0.83
CA LYS A 424 -1.66 -32.46 -0.27
C LYS A 424 -2.66 -32.98 -1.29
N LEU A 425 -2.44 -32.72 -2.58
CA LEU A 425 -3.25 -33.21 -3.69
C LEU A 425 -2.82 -34.62 -4.16
N GLY A 426 -1.89 -35.29 -3.46
CA GLY A 426 -1.42 -36.63 -3.78
C GLY A 426 -0.10 -36.68 -4.56
N GLY A 427 0.54 -35.53 -4.79
CA GLY A 427 1.90 -35.46 -5.31
C GLY A 427 2.95 -36.01 -4.33
N LYS A 428 4.14 -36.31 -4.85
CA LYS A 428 5.31 -36.74 -4.06
C LYS A 428 6.55 -35.98 -4.54
N TYR A 429 6.54 -34.67 -4.32
CA TYR A 429 7.59 -33.76 -4.74
C TYR A 429 8.30 -33.12 -3.54
N SER A 430 9.51 -32.68 -3.77
CA SER A 430 10.40 -32.02 -2.84
C SER A 430 11.00 -30.77 -3.47
N ALA A 431 11.73 -29.98 -2.69
CA ALA A 431 12.46 -28.83 -3.23
C ALA A 431 13.55 -29.25 -4.24
N ASP A 432 14.10 -30.47 -4.11
CA ASP A 432 15.16 -30.98 -4.98
C ASP A 432 14.66 -31.35 -6.38
N ASP A 433 13.35 -31.54 -6.54
CA ASP A 433 12.73 -31.84 -7.84
C ASP A 433 12.57 -30.58 -8.70
N ILE A 434 12.72 -29.38 -8.11
CA ILE A 434 12.51 -28.10 -8.78
C ILE A 434 13.70 -27.81 -9.71
N GLN A 435 13.40 -27.56 -10.97
CA GLN A 435 14.39 -27.25 -12.01
C GLN A 435 14.26 -25.81 -12.50
N SER A 436 15.35 -25.28 -13.07
CA SER A 436 15.32 -23.96 -13.72
C SER A 436 14.50 -24.00 -15.02
N TYR A 437 13.65 -22.99 -15.23
CA TYR A 437 12.79 -22.93 -16.40
C TYR A 437 13.17 -21.77 -17.35
N LYS A 438 13.07 -20.52 -16.88
CA LYS A 438 13.44 -19.33 -17.66
C LYS A 438 13.90 -18.20 -16.75
N ASP A 439 15.01 -17.57 -17.13
CA ASP A 439 15.58 -16.39 -16.48
C ASP A 439 15.51 -15.19 -17.44
N PHE A 440 14.97 -14.07 -16.95
CA PHE A 440 14.89 -12.79 -17.68
C PHE A 440 16.05 -11.84 -17.33
N GLY A 441 17.00 -12.27 -16.50
CA GLY A 441 18.18 -11.52 -16.10
C GLY A 441 17.81 -10.22 -15.38
N SER A 442 18.21 -9.08 -15.96
CA SER A 442 17.91 -7.75 -15.40
C SER A 442 16.52 -7.21 -15.79
N SER A 443 15.71 -7.99 -16.50
CA SER A 443 14.41 -7.60 -17.04
C SER A 443 13.30 -8.52 -16.57
N SER A 444 12.18 -8.57 -17.30
CA SER A 444 10.97 -9.30 -16.96
C SER A 444 10.26 -9.78 -18.24
N PHE A 445 9.28 -10.67 -18.05
CA PHE A 445 8.40 -11.11 -19.12
C PHE A 445 7.63 -9.95 -19.78
N LEU A 446 7.39 -8.84 -19.08
CA LEU A 446 6.71 -7.66 -19.65
C LEU A 446 7.54 -7.04 -20.78
N ARG A 447 8.86 -6.89 -20.60
CA ARG A 447 9.72 -6.32 -21.63
C ARG A 447 9.79 -7.21 -22.86
N GLU A 448 9.99 -8.52 -22.68
CA GLU A 448 10.02 -9.46 -23.79
C GLU A 448 8.68 -9.45 -24.55
N TYR A 449 7.56 -9.40 -23.84
CA TYR A 449 6.24 -9.28 -24.44
C TYR A 449 6.07 -7.96 -25.20
N ALA A 450 6.44 -6.83 -24.61
CA ALA A 450 6.34 -5.52 -25.23
C ALA A 450 7.11 -5.49 -26.57
N HIS A 451 8.35 -5.98 -26.59
CA HIS A 451 9.17 -6.06 -27.80
C HIS A 451 8.59 -6.94 -28.91
N LYS A 452 7.80 -7.96 -28.56
CA LYS A 452 7.20 -8.89 -29.53
C LYS A 452 5.80 -8.47 -29.98
N PHE A 453 4.99 -7.91 -29.09
CA PHE A 453 3.55 -7.76 -29.29
C PHE A 453 3.01 -6.34 -29.18
N TRP A 454 3.81 -5.37 -28.71
CA TRP A 454 3.40 -3.96 -28.57
C TRP A 454 4.24 -3.03 -29.45
N GLN A 455 4.64 -3.49 -30.64
CA GLN A 455 5.39 -2.68 -31.60
C GLN A 455 4.48 -1.91 -32.56
N GLU A 456 3.20 -2.30 -32.67
CA GLU A 456 2.22 -1.58 -33.47
C GLU A 456 1.95 -0.18 -32.89
N GLY A 457 1.91 0.84 -33.75
CA GLY A 457 1.69 2.23 -33.33
C GLY A 457 2.87 2.91 -32.62
N LEU A 458 4.00 2.21 -32.41
CA LEU A 458 5.18 2.75 -31.73
C LEU A 458 5.72 4.07 -32.32
N PRO A 459 5.77 4.30 -33.65
CA PRO A 459 6.24 5.57 -34.21
C PRO A 459 5.44 6.79 -33.74
N ASN A 460 4.17 6.59 -33.36
CA ASN A 460 3.26 7.64 -32.88
C ASN A 460 3.04 7.58 -31.36
N CYS A 461 3.77 6.71 -30.65
CA CYS A 461 3.59 6.44 -29.23
C CYS A 461 4.74 7.05 -28.44
N THR A 462 4.68 8.37 -28.24
CA THR A 462 5.74 9.13 -27.58
C THR A 462 5.46 9.31 -26.09
N ALA A 463 6.47 9.09 -25.26
CA ALA A 463 6.47 9.59 -23.89
C ALA A 463 6.63 11.12 -23.94
N ASN A 464 5.61 11.85 -23.47
CA ASN A 464 5.67 13.31 -23.33
C ASN A 464 6.62 13.74 -22.21
#